data_AF-A0A8H7K3V6-F1
#
_entry.id   AF-A0A8H7K3V6-F1
#
_cell.length_a   1.000
_cell.length_b   1.000
_cell.length_c   1.000
_cell.angle_alpha   90.00
_cell.angle_beta   90.00
_cell.angle_gamma   90.00
#
_symmetry.space_group_name_H-M   'P 1'
#
loop_
_entity.id
_entity.type
_entity.pdbx_description
1 polymer ?
#
loop_
_entity_poly.entity_id
_entity_poly.type
_entity_poly.pdbx_seq_one_letter_code
_entity_poly.pdbx_strand_id
1 'polypeptide(L)'
;MHYALYYGVSLDSTLEQVKSAYQGNQLKPIEFREFVGFTLKTDKDACGSIWKEEFEAMDAAKFPRQRASRSLSQRETFSHNIPLPDMSRCDYTMSTIAHLAIATISRHYTSAVDVLYSTTLSGRNATIKGIEAIVRPTITTVPLPARLLP
;
A
#
# COMPACT_ATOMS: atom_id res chain seq x y z
N MET A 1 17.74 -6.77 -10.04
CA MET A 1 17.59 -5.61 -9.13
C MET A 1 16.78 -6.07 -7.93
N HIS A 2 17.16 -5.72 -6.69
CA HIS A 2 16.51 -6.21 -5.46
C HIS A 2 15.44 -5.22 -4.95
N TYR A 3 14.27 -5.69 -4.48
CA TYR A 3 13.14 -4.82 -4.06
C TYR A 3 13.47 -3.89 -2.86
N ALA A 4 14.52 -4.23 -2.10
CA ALA A 4 15.07 -3.35 -1.06
C ALA A 4 15.75 -2.09 -1.62
N LEU A 5 15.97 -2.00 -2.93
CA LEU A 5 16.60 -0.85 -3.59
C LEU A 5 15.61 -0.07 -4.47
N TYR A 6 14.49 -0.69 -4.86
CA TYR A 6 13.46 -0.09 -5.72
C TYR A 6 12.11 -0.80 -5.53
N TYR A 7 11.03 -0.10 -5.83
CA TYR A 7 9.68 -0.66 -5.97
C TYR A 7 8.98 -0.04 -7.19
N GLY A 8 7.79 -0.55 -7.56
CA GLY A 8 7.11 -0.21 -8.83
C GLY A 8 7.11 1.27 -9.19
N VAL A 9 6.60 2.13 -8.30
CA VAL A 9 6.50 3.59 -8.53
C VAL A 9 7.87 4.26 -8.70
N SER A 10 8.92 3.75 -8.05
CA SER A 10 10.27 4.30 -8.24
C SER A 10 10.91 3.89 -9.57
N LEU A 11 10.43 2.83 -10.23
CA LEU A 11 11.01 2.36 -11.50
C LEU A 11 10.77 3.35 -12.62
N ASP A 12 9.54 3.87 -12.75
CA ASP A 12 9.19 4.85 -13.80
C ASP A 12 10.01 6.12 -13.64
N SER A 13 10.14 6.63 -12.41
CA SER A 13 10.98 7.79 -12.10
C SER A 13 12.47 7.51 -12.36
N THR A 14 12.94 6.28 -12.11
CA THR A 14 14.32 5.87 -12.46
C THR A 14 14.53 5.93 -13.97
N LEU A 15 13.60 5.38 -14.75
CA LEU A 15 13.69 5.35 -16.22
C LEU A 15 13.63 6.77 -16.80
N GLU A 16 12.82 7.65 -16.22
CA GLU A 16 12.77 9.06 -16.60
C GLU A 16 14.09 9.79 -16.32
N GLN A 17 14.72 9.54 -15.17
CA GLN A 17 16.05 10.08 -14.87
C GLN A 17 17.11 9.55 -15.82
N VAL A 18 17.10 8.26 -16.15
CA VAL A 18 18.00 7.66 -17.14
C VAL A 18 17.83 8.33 -18.50
N LYS A 19 16.59 8.50 -18.96
CA LYS A 19 16.27 9.17 -20.22
C LYS A 19 16.77 10.63 -20.22
N SER A 20 16.54 11.36 -19.13
CA SER A 20 16.95 12.76 -18.99
C SER A 20 18.47 12.92 -19.01
N ALA A 21 19.20 12.06 -18.30
CA ALA A 21 20.65 12.02 -18.32
C ALA A 21 21.20 11.67 -19.71
N TYR A 22 20.58 10.72 -20.40
CA TYR A 22 20.92 10.35 -21.78
C TYR A 22 20.79 11.54 -22.74
N GLN A 23 19.83 12.43 -22.50
CA GLN A 23 19.63 13.66 -23.27
C GLN A 23 20.57 14.81 -22.87
N GLY A 24 21.47 14.61 -21.91
CA GLY A 24 22.42 15.63 -21.44
C GLY A 24 21.85 16.60 -20.40
N ASN A 25 20.66 16.34 -19.86
CA ASN A 25 20.09 17.18 -18.81
C ASN A 25 20.76 16.92 -17.44
N GLN A 26 20.84 17.96 -16.61
CA GLN A 26 21.28 17.80 -15.22
C GLN A 26 20.17 17.17 -14.37
N LEU A 27 20.52 16.09 -13.66
CA LEU A 27 19.65 15.48 -12.67
C LEU A 27 19.72 16.25 -11.34
N LYS A 28 18.58 16.40 -10.67
CA LYS A 28 18.50 16.90 -9.29
C LYS A 28 18.16 15.73 -8.36
N PRO A 29 19.15 15.06 -7.75
CA PRO A 29 18.87 13.97 -6.82
C PRO A 29 18.17 14.53 -5.58
N ILE A 30 17.12 13.86 -5.12
CA ILE A 30 16.48 14.13 -3.84
C ILE A 30 17.09 13.21 -2.79
N GLU A 31 17.53 13.81 -1.69
CA GLU A 31 18.24 13.12 -0.62
C GLU A 31 17.31 12.23 0.20
N PHE A 32 17.51 10.91 0.13
CA PHE A 32 16.76 9.94 0.94
C PHE A 32 16.98 10.10 2.45
N ARG A 33 18.06 10.78 2.85
CA ARG A 33 18.39 11.04 4.26
C ARG A 33 17.27 11.77 4.99
N GLU A 34 16.49 12.62 4.30
CA GLU A 34 15.39 13.36 4.91
C GLU A 34 14.25 12.43 5.31
N PHE A 35 13.96 11.42 4.48
CA PHE A 35 12.98 10.37 4.80
C PHE A 35 13.43 9.48 5.96
N VAL A 36 14.71 9.10 5.99
CA VAL A 36 15.28 8.37 7.12
C VAL A 36 15.19 9.19 8.40
N GLY A 37 15.57 10.47 8.34
CA GLY A 37 15.50 11.39 9.47
C GLY A 37 14.07 11.61 9.97
N PHE A 38 13.11 11.73 9.05
CA PHE A 38 11.67 11.78 9.38
C PHE A 38 11.25 10.51 10.14
N THR A 39 11.55 9.34 9.60
CA THR A 39 11.16 8.04 10.21
C THR A 39 11.79 7.84 11.59
N LEU A 40 13.04 8.27 11.79
CA LEU A 40 13.72 8.18 13.09
C LEU A 40 13.15 9.15 14.14
N LYS A 41 12.57 10.27 13.70
CA LYS A 41 11.92 11.26 14.58
C LYS A 41 10.47 10.94 14.87
N THR A 42 9.83 10.05 14.11
CA THR A 42 8.46 9.63 14.34
C THR A 42 8.32 9.01 15.73
N ASP A 43 7.33 9.47 16.48
CA ASP A 43 6.98 8.94 17.79
C ASP A 43 6.39 7.53 17.66
N LYS A 44 7.18 6.53 18.04
CA LYS A 44 6.80 5.12 17.95
C LYS A 44 5.73 4.74 18.98
N ASP A 45 5.69 5.41 20.12
CA ASP A 45 4.73 5.13 21.18
C ASP A 45 3.36 5.70 20.81
N ALA A 46 3.32 6.89 20.22
CA ALA A 46 2.11 7.45 19.64
C ALA A 46 1.58 6.56 18.49
N CYS A 47 2.44 6.15 17.55
CA CYS A 47 2.05 5.22 16.50
C CYS A 47 1.52 3.89 17.05
N GLY A 48 2.18 3.34 18.08
CA GLY A 48 1.75 2.11 18.72
C GLY A 48 0.39 2.23 19.40
N SER A 49 0.11 3.38 20.02
CA SER A 49 -1.19 3.68 20.63
C SER A 49 -2.31 3.73 19.60
N ILE A 50 -2.08 4.39 18.45
CA ILE A 50 -3.06 4.44 17.35
C ILE A 50 -3.44 3.02 16.89
N TRP A 51 -2.44 2.16 16.67
CA TRP A 51 -2.72 0.79 16.24
C TRP A 51 -3.41 -0.05 17.32
N LYS A 52 -3.10 0.18 18.60
CA LYS A 52 -3.81 -0.50 19.70
C LYS A 52 -5.27 -0.09 19.73
N GLU A 53 -5.57 1.20 19.65
CA GLU A 53 -6.93 1.72 19.64
C GLU A 53 -7.73 1.20 18.43
N GLU A 54 -7.13 1.23 17.24
CA GLU A 54 -7.75 0.76 16.01
C GLU A 54 -8.13 -0.73 16.07
N PHE A 55 -7.34 -1.55 16.78
CA PHE A 55 -7.52 -3.01 16.87
C PHE A 55 -8.15 -3.52 18.17
N GLU A 56 -8.40 -2.67 19.17
CA GLU A 56 -8.81 -3.10 20.51
C GLU A 56 -10.14 -3.88 20.49
N ALA A 57 -11.11 -3.43 19.70
CA ALA A 57 -12.47 -3.98 19.65
C ALA A 57 -12.73 -4.88 18.44
N MET A 58 -11.67 -5.36 17.77
CA MET A 58 -11.81 -6.01 16.47
C MET A 58 -11.74 -7.53 16.58
N ASP A 59 -12.82 -8.19 16.15
CA ASP A 59 -12.86 -9.64 15.96
C ASP A 59 -12.90 -9.97 14.46
N ALA A 60 -11.76 -9.76 13.81
CA ALA A 60 -11.64 -9.97 12.37
C ALA A 60 -11.36 -11.44 12.03
N ALA A 61 -12.23 -12.02 11.20
CA ALA A 61 -12.02 -13.37 10.70
C ALA A 61 -10.88 -13.42 9.67
N LYS A 62 -10.05 -14.46 9.75
CA LYS A 62 -8.95 -14.69 8.79
C LYS A 62 -9.50 -15.10 7.43
N PHE A 63 -9.12 -14.33 6.40
CA PHE A 63 -9.38 -14.64 5.00
C PHE A 63 -8.07 -14.79 4.22
N PRO A 64 -7.93 -15.78 3.33
CA PRO A 64 -8.84 -16.91 3.10
C PRO A 64 -8.84 -17.89 4.29
N ARG A 65 -9.93 -18.66 4.47
CA ARG A 65 -9.96 -19.74 5.47
C ARG A 65 -8.79 -20.68 5.21
N GLN A 66 -7.92 -20.83 6.21
CA GLN A 66 -6.70 -21.63 6.09
C GLN A 66 -7.07 -23.08 5.77
N ARG A 67 -6.68 -23.57 4.58
CA ARG A 67 -6.81 -25.00 4.24
C ARG A 67 -5.70 -25.75 4.98
N ALA A 68 -6.06 -26.83 5.67
CA ALA A 68 -5.14 -27.62 6.52
C ALA A 68 -3.95 -28.26 5.76
N SER A 69 -3.96 -28.23 4.44
CA SER A 69 -2.92 -28.80 3.59
C SER A 69 -2.72 -27.91 2.36
N ARG A 70 -1.68 -27.07 2.37
CA ARG A 70 -1.11 -26.54 1.13
C ARG A 70 0.39 -26.38 1.29
N SER A 71 1.13 -27.14 0.49
CA SER A 71 2.53 -26.89 0.20
C SER A 71 2.71 -25.42 -0.21
N LEU A 72 3.56 -24.68 0.51
CA LEU A 72 3.73 -23.24 0.37
C LEU A 72 4.59 -22.81 -0.85
N SER A 73 4.74 -23.64 -1.88
CA SER A 73 5.81 -23.41 -2.88
C SER A 73 5.38 -22.96 -4.28
N GLN A 74 4.08 -22.89 -4.62
CA GLN A 74 3.68 -22.50 -5.98
C GLN A 74 3.16 -21.07 -6.04
N ARG A 75 3.96 -20.19 -6.65
CA ARG A 75 3.58 -18.82 -6.99
C ARG A 75 2.82 -18.86 -8.31
N GLU A 76 1.51 -18.65 -8.25
CA GLU A 76 0.67 -18.49 -9.42
C GLU A 76 0.38 -16.99 -9.64
N THR A 77 0.26 -16.59 -10.90
CA THR A 77 -0.13 -15.23 -11.28
C THR A 77 -1.43 -15.30 -12.05
N PHE A 78 -2.42 -14.53 -11.63
CA PHE A 78 -3.70 -14.39 -12.30
C PHE A 78 -3.93 -12.92 -12.62
N SER A 79 -4.44 -12.63 -13.83
CA SER A 79 -4.77 -11.28 -14.27
C SER A 79 -6.17 -11.26 -14.86
N HIS A 80 -6.96 -10.27 -14.47
CA HIS A 80 -8.31 -10.07 -14.96
C HIS A 80 -8.58 -8.57 -15.11
N ASN A 81 -9.12 -8.18 -16.27
CA ASN A 81 -9.43 -6.79 -16.58
C ASN A 81 -10.90 -6.53 -16.36
N ILE A 82 -11.21 -5.51 -15.55
CA ILE A 82 -12.57 -5.07 -15.26
C ILE A 82 -12.74 -3.68 -15.88
N PRO A 83 -13.71 -3.48 -16.80
CA PRO A 83 -13.99 -2.15 -17.32
C PRO A 83 -14.53 -1.26 -16.20
N LEU A 84 -13.95 -0.06 -16.08
CA LEU A 84 -14.37 0.90 -15.06
C LEU A 84 -15.58 1.70 -15.57
N PRO A 85 -16.59 1.95 -14.72
CA PRO A 85 -17.67 2.87 -15.04
C PRO A 85 -17.14 4.31 -15.13
N ASP A 86 -17.95 5.21 -15.68
CA ASP A 86 -17.62 6.64 -15.64
C ASP A 86 -17.59 7.12 -14.18
N MET A 87 -16.39 7.51 -13.74
CA MET A 87 -16.12 7.97 -12.38
C MET A 87 -16.25 9.48 -12.22
N SER A 88 -16.62 10.22 -13.27
CA SER A 88 -16.70 11.69 -13.27
C SER A 88 -17.62 12.27 -12.18
N ARG A 89 -18.61 11.49 -11.72
CA ARG A 89 -19.58 11.87 -10.69
C ARG A 89 -19.36 11.15 -9.36
N CYS A 90 -18.27 10.42 -9.19
CA CYS A 90 -18.00 9.70 -7.96
C CYS A 90 -17.10 10.52 -7.02
N ASP A 91 -17.54 10.69 -5.78
CA ASP A 91 -16.77 11.41 -4.75
C ASP A 91 -15.63 10.56 -4.17
N TYR A 92 -15.53 9.28 -4.55
CA TYR A 92 -14.56 8.34 -4.01
C TYR A 92 -13.44 8.00 -4.99
N THR A 93 -12.25 7.75 -4.46
CA THR A 93 -11.10 7.32 -5.27
C THR A 93 -11.26 5.86 -5.71
N MET A 94 -10.59 5.50 -6.81
CA MET A 94 -10.51 4.10 -7.25
C MET A 94 -9.90 3.19 -6.18
N SER A 95 -8.94 3.70 -5.40
CA SER A 95 -8.34 2.96 -4.27
C SER A 95 -9.38 2.66 -3.19
N THR A 96 -10.24 3.63 -2.84
CA THR A 96 -11.34 3.44 -1.89
C THR A 96 -12.31 2.37 -2.38
N ILE A 97 -12.66 2.37 -3.67
CA ILE A 97 -13.57 1.39 -4.27
C ILE A 97 -12.94 -0.01 -4.27
N ALA A 98 -11.65 -0.12 -4.60
CA ALA A 98 -10.92 -1.38 -4.52
C ALA A 98 -10.88 -1.94 -3.09
N HIS A 99 -10.66 -1.07 -2.09
CA HIS A 99 -10.70 -1.43 -0.68
C HIS A 99 -12.08 -1.94 -0.24
N LEU A 100 -13.15 -1.28 -0.68
CA LEU A 100 -14.52 -1.73 -0.43
C LEU A 100 -14.81 -3.09 -1.09
N ALA A 101 -14.35 -3.30 -2.33
CA ALA A 101 -14.53 -4.56 -3.03
C ALA A 101 -13.84 -5.73 -2.29
N ILE A 102 -12.59 -5.54 -1.86
CA ILE A 102 -11.86 -6.54 -1.07
C ILE A 102 -12.59 -6.84 0.24
N ALA A 103 -12.99 -5.79 0.98
CA ALA A 103 -13.73 -5.96 2.24
C ALA A 103 -15.05 -6.74 2.04
N THR A 104 -15.79 -6.41 0.99
CA THR A 104 -17.08 -7.07 0.66
C THR A 104 -16.89 -8.54 0.34
N ILE A 105 -15.89 -8.87 -0.48
CA ILE A 105 -15.55 -10.25 -0.83
C ILE A 105 -15.12 -11.02 0.43
N SER A 106 -14.24 -10.44 1.23
CA SER A 106 -13.78 -11.08 2.46
C SER A 106 -14.93 -11.34 3.44
N ARG A 107 -15.83 -10.37 3.67
CA ARG A 107 -17.06 -10.57 4.47
C ARG A 107 -17.93 -11.68 3.92
N HIS A 108 -18.11 -11.75 2.59
CA HIS A 108 -18.91 -12.80 1.96
C HIS A 108 -18.36 -14.20 2.28
N TYR A 109 -17.02 -14.39 2.26
CA TYR A 109 -16.40 -15.69 2.51
C TYR A 109 -16.19 -16.02 3.99
N THR A 110 -16.08 -15.02 4.88
CA THR A 110 -15.90 -15.25 6.31
C THR A 110 -17.20 -15.23 7.09
N SER A 111 -18.25 -14.60 6.55
CA SER A 111 -19.48 -14.22 7.26
C SER A 111 -19.24 -13.31 8.46
N ALA A 112 -18.07 -12.67 8.56
CA ALA A 112 -17.71 -11.76 9.64
C ALA A 112 -18.14 -10.32 9.30
N VAL A 113 -18.52 -9.56 10.34
CA VAL A 113 -18.84 -8.13 10.24
C VAL A 113 -17.56 -7.30 10.11
N ASP A 114 -16.55 -7.68 10.88
CA ASP A 114 -15.22 -7.08 10.86
C ASP A 114 -14.29 -7.90 9.95
N VAL A 115 -13.65 -7.21 9.02
CA VAL A 115 -12.70 -7.77 8.08
C VAL A 115 -11.36 -7.07 8.26
N LEU A 116 -10.28 -7.85 8.21
CA LEU A 116 -8.91 -7.35 8.21
C LEU A 116 -8.17 -7.88 6.99
N TYR A 117 -7.53 -6.97 6.25
CA TYR A 117 -6.63 -7.31 5.17
C TYR A 117 -5.45 -6.34 5.15
N SER A 118 -4.41 -6.65 4.38
CA SER A 118 -3.23 -5.79 4.26
C SER A 118 -3.30 -4.96 3.00
N THR A 119 -2.95 -3.69 3.11
CA THR A 119 -2.75 -2.80 1.96
C THR A 119 -1.32 -2.29 1.94
N THR A 120 -0.81 -2.03 0.75
CA THR A 120 0.52 -1.49 0.54
C THR A 120 0.40 -0.02 0.17
N LEU A 121 0.97 0.84 1.00
CA LEU A 121 1.01 2.28 0.82
C LEU A 121 2.36 2.67 0.22
N SER A 122 2.37 3.70 -0.63
CA SER A 122 3.61 4.23 -1.20
C SER A 122 4.54 4.84 -0.15
N GLY A 123 3.99 5.25 1.00
CA GLY A 123 4.67 6.04 2.04
C GLY A 123 5.11 7.43 1.60
N ARG A 124 4.62 7.90 0.45
CA ARG A 124 4.91 9.24 -0.08
C ARG A 124 3.99 10.34 0.45
N ASN A 125 3.14 10.00 1.41
CA ASN A 125 2.34 10.94 2.19
C ASN A 125 3.11 11.57 3.36
N ALA A 126 4.39 11.24 3.55
CA ALA A 126 5.24 11.89 4.54
C ALA A 126 5.38 13.39 4.24
N THR A 127 5.39 14.23 5.27
CA THR A 127 5.51 15.69 5.17
C THR A 127 6.94 16.13 4.86
N ILE A 128 7.48 15.65 3.74
CA ILE A 128 8.83 15.92 3.26
C ILE A 128 8.72 16.58 1.89
N LYS A 129 9.41 17.71 1.71
CA LYS A 129 9.38 18.43 0.43
C LYS A 129 10.00 17.57 -0.67
N GLY A 130 9.25 17.35 -1.75
CA GLY A 130 9.72 16.55 -2.89
C GLY A 130 9.71 15.03 -2.64
N ILE A 131 8.97 14.55 -1.63
CA ILE A 131 8.78 13.12 -1.34
C ILE A 131 8.38 12.31 -2.58
N GLU A 132 7.60 12.89 -3.50
CA GLU A 132 7.16 12.23 -4.73
C GLU A 132 8.28 11.87 -5.71
N ALA A 133 9.41 12.60 -5.67
CA ALA A 133 10.54 12.38 -6.57
C ALA A 133 11.69 11.58 -5.92
N ILE A 134 11.52 11.07 -4.70
CA ILE A 134 12.49 10.15 -4.07
C ILE A 134 12.52 8.81 -4.83
N VAL A 135 13.67 8.43 -5.38
CA VAL A 135 13.86 7.13 -6.05
C VAL A 135 14.47 6.11 -5.09
N ARG A 136 13.75 5.85 -3.99
CA ARG A 136 14.11 4.86 -2.97
C ARG A 136 12.84 4.26 -2.37
N PRO A 137 12.91 3.08 -1.72
CA PRO A 137 11.75 2.50 -1.07
C PRO A 137 11.25 3.34 0.10
N THR A 138 10.05 3.89 -0.05
CA THR A 138 9.26 4.50 1.01
C THR A 138 8.02 3.65 1.34
N ILE A 139 7.86 2.53 0.64
CA ILE A 139 6.70 1.66 0.70
C ILE A 139 6.53 1.05 2.10
N THR A 140 5.28 0.93 2.54
CA THR A 140 4.93 0.23 3.78
C THR A 140 3.68 -0.61 3.56
N THR A 141 3.59 -1.73 4.27
CA THR A 141 2.38 -2.56 4.27
C THR A 141 1.74 -2.42 5.62
N VAL A 142 0.48 -2.01 5.63
CA VAL A 142 -0.29 -1.80 6.85
C VAL A 142 -1.52 -2.70 6.87
N PRO A 143 -1.94 -3.17 8.05
CA PRO A 143 -3.25 -3.76 8.21
C PRO A 143 -4.31 -2.65 8.02
N LEU A 144 -5.36 -2.97 7.27
CA LEU A 144 -6.50 -2.10 7.03
C LEU A 144 -7.77 -2.82 7.48
N PRO A 145 -8.39 -2.36 8.58
CA PRO A 145 -9.66 -2.89 9.00
C PRO A 145 -10.82 -2.30 8.19
N ALA A 146 -11.89 -3.09 8.06
CA ALA A 146 -13.13 -2.66 7.45
C ALA A 146 -14.31 -3.27 8.20
N ARG A 147 -15.23 -2.42 8.63
CA ARG A 147 -16.52 -2.81 9.22
C ARG A 147 -17.63 -2.52 8.23
N LEU A 148 -18.28 -3.58 7.75
CA LEU A 148 -19.41 -3.45 6.84
C LEU A 148 -20.69 -3.65 7.63
N LEU A 149 -21.37 -2.53 7.95
CA LEU A 149 -22.68 -2.59 8.59
C LEU A 149 -23.72 -3.22 7.62
N PRO A 150 -24.73 -3.91 8.15
CA PRO A 150 -25.84 -4.44 7.34
C PRO A 150 -26.68 -3.34 6.68
#